data_AF-A0A098MDE6-F1
#
_entry.id   AF-A0A098MDE6-F1
#
_cell.length_a   1.000
_cell.length_b   1.000
_cell.length_c   1.000
_cell.angle_alpha   90.00
_cell.angle_beta   90.00
_cell.angle_gamma   90.00
#
_symmetry.space_group_name_H-M   'P 1'
#
loop_
_entity.id
_entity.type
_entity.pdbx_description
1 polymer ?
#
loop_
_entity_poly.entity_id
_entity_poly.type
_entity_poly.pdbx_seq_one_letter_code
_entity_poly.pdbx_strand_id
1 'polypeptide(L)' 'MNRVQAVYEIGDIIELNCIGCLKRIELSRAHNNNYSYIDGHCNKVCPVGKQLQELGKKLVRDST' A
#
# COMPACT_ATOMS: atom_id res chain seq x y z
N MET A 1 -0.69 -9.16 17.54
CA MET A 1 -1.64 -8.91 16.45
C MET A 1 -1.78 -10.16 15.60
N ASN A 2 -2.99 -10.66 15.41
CA ASN A 2 -3.26 -11.83 14.57
C ASN A 2 -3.48 -11.43 13.10
N ARG A 3 -3.52 -12.42 12.19
CA ARG A 3 -3.69 -12.20 10.75
C ARG A 3 -4.95 -11.40 10.41
N VAL A 4 -6.07 -11.68 11.09
CA VAL A 4 -7.35 -11.02 10.85
C VAL A 4 -7.28 -9.53 11.23
N GLN A 5 -6.70 -9.22 12.39
CA GLN A 5 -6.46 -7.85 12.81
C GLN A 5 -5.57 -7.07 11.82
N ALA A 6 -4.52 -7.71 11.30
CA ALA A 6 -3.67 -7.09 10.29
C ALA A 6 -4.43 -6.77 8.99
N VAL A 7 -5.39 -7.61 8.58
CA VAL A 7 -6.25 -7.32 7.41
C VAL A 7 -7.14 -6.10 7.66
N TYR A 8 -7.76 -6.00 8.84
CA TYR A 8 -8.59 -4.84 9.18
C TYR A 8 -7.77 -3.55 9.22
N GLU A 9 -6.61 -3.57 9.87
CA GLU A 9 -5.74 -2.40 9.95
C GLU A 9 -5.22 -1.95 8.56
N ILE A 10 -4.91 -2.90 7.67
CA ILE A 10 -4.58 -2.59 6.27
C ILE A 10 -5.76 -1.90 5.58
N GLY A 11 -6.99 -2.40 5.77
CA GLY A 11 -8.21 -1.79 5.23
C GLY A 11 -8.37 -0.34 5.68
N ASP A 12 -8.30 -0.11 6.99
CA ASP A 12 -8.44 1.22 7.60
C ASP A 12 -7.38 2.20 7.06
N ILE A 13 -6.12 1.75 6.96
CA ILE A 13 -5.03 2.58 6.42
C ILE A 13 -5.30 2.96 4.96
N ILE A 14 -5.76 2.01 4.13
CA ILE A 14 -6.08 2.28 2.72
C ILE A 14 -7.22 3.28 2.62
N GLU A 15 -8.30 3.08 3.38
CA GLU A 15 -9.46 3.97 3.35
C GLU A 15 -9.11 5.40 3.77
N LEU A 16 -8.35 5.54 4.86
CA LEU A 16 -8.02 6.84 5.43
C LEU A 16 -6.92 7.59 4.67
N ASN A 17 -5.96 6.87 4.05
CA ASN A 17 -4.74 7.50 3.52
C ASN A 17 -4.52 7.31 2.02
N CYS A 18 -5.10 6.28 1.41
CA CYS A 18 -4.81 5.93 0.01
C CYS A 18 -5.95 6.28 -0.94
N ILE A 19 -7.21 6.30 -0.47
CA ILE A 19 -8.35 6.77 -1.27
C ILE A 19 -8.14 8.25 -1.61
N GLY A 20 -8.20 8.58 -2.89
CA GLY A 20 -7.99 9.95 -3.37
C GLY A 20 -6.56 10.48 -3.24
N CYS A 21 -5.56 9.60 -3.00
CA CYS A 21 -4.16 10.01 -2.87
C CYS A 21 -3.70 10.86 -4.07
N LEU A 22 -3.44 12.15 -3.83
CA LEU A 22 -3.06 13.10 -4.89
C LEU A 22 -1.76 12.70 -5.59
N LYS A 23 -0.79 12.13 -4.86
CA LYS A 23 0.47 11.68 -5.45
C LYS A 23 0.27 10.50 -6.40
N ARG A 24 -0.63 9.57 -6.06
CA ARG A 24 -1.03 8.48 -6.96
C ARG A 24 -1.66 9.04 -8.23
N ILE A 25 -2.58 10.01 -8.11
CA ILE A 25 -3.24 10.66 -9.25
C ILE A 25 -2.21 11.39 -10.13
N GLU A 26 -1.29 12.14 -9.52
CA GLU A 26 -0.21 12.85 -10.21
C GLU A 26 0.68 11.90 -11.02
N LEU A 27 1.18 10.83 -10.39
CA LEU A 27 2.01 9.82 -11.05
C LEU A 27 1.24 9.08 -12.16
N SER A 28 -0.03 8.79 -11.94
CA SER A 28 -0.91 8.19 -12.95
C SER A 28 -1.02 9.10 -14.18
N ARG A 29 -1.22 10.41 -14.00
CA ARG A 29 -1.28 11.36 -15.10
C ARG A 29 0.08 11.54 -15.80
N ALA A 30 1.16 11.66 -15.02
CA ALA A 30 2.51 11.89 -15.55
C ALA A 30 3.06 10.71 -16.35
N HIS A 31 2.68 9.48 -16.01
CA HIS A 31 3.22 8.26 -16.63
C HIS A 31 2.15 7.44 -17.38
N ASN A 32 1.07 8.08 -17.83
CA ASN A 32 -0.02 7.44 -18.59
C ASN A 32 -0.55 6.15 -17.94
N ASN A 33 -0.84 6.23 -16.64
CA ASN A 33 -1.31 5.16 -15.77
C ASN A 33 -0.35 3.96 -15.66
N ASN A 34 0.95 4.17 -15.93
CA ASN A 34 1.95 3.13 -15.72
C ASN A 34 2.14 2.84 -14.23
N TYR A 35 1.65 1.67 -13.82
CA TYR A 35 1.65 1.23 -12.44
C TYR A 35 3.06 1.02 -11.85
N SER A 36 4.09 0.76 -12.65
CA SER A 36 5.45 0.57 -12.12
C SER A 36 5.98 1.82 -11.41
N TYR A 37 5.60 3.02 -11.86
CA TYR A 37 6.00 4.28 -11.21
C TYR A 37 5.20 4.52 -9.92
N ILE A 38 3.91 4.20 -9.96
CA ILE A 38 3.03 4.29 -8.79
C ILE A 38 3.51 3.32 -7.70
N ASP A 39 3.72 2.05 -8.06
CA ASP A 39 4.24 1.02 -7.17
C ASP A 39 5.62 1.37 -6.67
N GLY A 40 6.51 1.88 -7.54
CA GLY A 40 7.84 2.35 -7.14
C GLY A 40 7.77 3.40 -6.04
N HIS A 41 6.88 4.40 -6.18
CA HIS A 41 6.67 5.41 -5.16
C HIS A 41 6.02 4.81 -3.89
N CYS A 42 4.91 4.11 -4.02
CA CYS A 42 4.17 3.54 -2.88
C CYS A 42 5.05 2.59 -2.07
N ASN A 43 5.83 1.74 -2.72
CA ASN A 43 6.62 0.71 -2.06
C ASN A 43 7.98 1.20 -1.53
N LYS A 44 8.57 2.24 -2.11
CA LYS A 44 9.95 2.66 -1.78
C LYS A 44 10.05 4.03 -1.12
N VAL A 45 9.07 4.90 -1.33
CA VAL A 45 9.12 6.31 -0.93
C VAL A 45 8.01 6.67 0.04
N CYS A 46 6.79 6.22 -0.20
CA CYS A 46 5.62 6.57 0.61
C CYS A 46 5.72 5.99 2.04
N PRO A 47 5.65 6.82 3.09
CA PRO A 47 5.66 6.33 4.47
C PRO A 47 4.49 5.38 4.78
N VAL A 48 3.29 5.68 4.26
CA VAL A 48 2.10 4.84 4.42
C VAL A 48 2.27 3.51 3.70
N GLY A 49 2.81 3.52 2.48
CA GLY A 49 3.08 2.28 1.74
C GLY A 49 4.12 1.39 2.42
N LYS A 50 5.12 1.98 3.10
CA LYS A 50 6.05 1.21 3.95
C LYS A 50 5.32 0.55 5.14
N GLN A 51 4.39 1.25 5.79
CA GLN A 51 3.57 0.67 6.87
C GLN A 51 2.72 -0.50 6.36
N LEU A 52 2.08 -0.34 5.19
CA LEU A 52 1.31 -1.40 4.55
C LEU A 52 2.16 -2.63 4.23
N GLN A 53 3.41 -2.47 3.80
CA GLN A 53 4.31 -3.60 3.59
C GLN A 53 4.64 -4.35 4.88
N GLU A 54 4.91 -3.64 5.98
CA GLU A 54 5.20 -4.28 7.27
C GLU A 54 3.99 -5.04 7.82
N LEU A 55 2.77 -4.54 7.59
CA LEU A 55 1.54 -5.26 7.91
C LEU A 55 1.34 -6.47 6.98
N GLY A 56 1.62 -6.32 5.69
CA GLY A 56 1.52 -7.37 4.68
C GLY A 56 2.42 -8.58 4.97
N LYS A 57 3.62 -8.38 5.54
CA LYS A 57 4.49 -9.49 5.98
C LYS A 57 3.83 -10.41 7.00
N LYS A 58 2.91 -9.89 7.81
CA LYS A 58 2.13 -10.67 8.80
C LYS A 58 1.02 -11.50 8.16
N LEU A 59 0.76 -11.31 6.86
CA LEU A 59 -0.22 -12.05 6.07
C LEU A 59 0.40 -13.21 5.28
N VAL A 60 1.73 -13.39 5.32
CA VAL A 60 2.36 -14.55 4.69
C VAL A 60 1.87 -15.81 5.40
N ARG A 61 1.38 -16.79 4.64
CA ARG A 61 1.14 -18.14 5.18
C ARG A 61 2.48 -18.85 5.20
N ASP A 62 2.82 -19.51 6.31
CA ASP A 62 3.89 -20.49 6.33
C ASP A 62 3.61 -21.48 5.19
N SER A 63 4.42 -21.41 4.15
CA SER A 63 4.32 -22.33 3.02
C SER A 63 4.99 -23.61 3.51
N THR A 64 4.17 -24.54 4.01
CA THR A 64 4.58 -25.90 4.38
C THR A 64 4.92 -26.69 3.12
#